data_AF-A0A8I0JSV9-F1
#
_entry.id   AF-A0A8I0JSV9-F1
#
_cell.length_a   1.000
_cell.length_b   1.000
_cell.length_c   1.000
_cell.angle_alpha   90.00
_cell.angle_beta   90.00
_cell.angle_gamma   90.00
#
_symmetry.space_group_name_H-M   'P 1'
#
loop_
_entity.id
_entity.type
_entity.pdbx_description
1 polymer ?
#
loop_
_entity_poly.entity_id
_entity_poly.type
_entity_poly.pdbx_seq_one_letter_code
_entity_poly.pdbx_strand_id
1 'polypeptide(L)'
;MKSIQDVRRQNLKDLIDRDFNGVQTRLAEKLETQANLVNRWVLGKKVIGDQVARKIETAANKPRNWLDIDRSLAQEGYQPTGPSDIGLIASHNLQRWMSESEELTTQGKLQRASGISQNTVSRMLNNEVSVSISTLEAIASAFGRRGYELLMHPQDQSSIKYDRARYESLPKSEKDKIESYIEFVLTQNDKNEK
;
A
#
# COMPACT_ATOMS: atom_id res chain seq x y z
N MET A 1 -22.48 13.84 -4.04
CA MET A 1 -22.68 13.19 -2.73
C MET A 1 -22.78 11.70 -2.95
N LYS A 2 -21.92 10.89 -2.31
CA LYS A 2 -22.04 9.43 -2.34
C LYS A 2 -23.23 9.00 -1.47
N SER A 3 -23.94 7.94 -1.87
CA SER A 3 -24.97 7.35 -1.01
C SER A 3 -24.33 6.72 0.22
N ILE A 4 -25.04 6.73 1.35
CA ILE A 4 -24.62 6.01 2.57
C ILE A 4 -24.30 4.52 2.29
N GLN A 5 -24.99 3.94 1.30
CA GLN A 5 -24.77 2.55 0.88
C GLN A 5 -23.41 2.38 0.17
N ASP A 6 -23.02 3.36 -0.65
CA ASP A 6 -21.73 3.37 -1.33
C ASP A 6 -20.59 3.60 -0.34
N VAL A 7 -20.80 4.50 0.64
CA VAL A 7 -19.85 4.76 1.72
C VAL A 7 -19.61 3.49 2.54
N ARG A 8 -20.67 2.82 2.99
CA ARG A 8 -20.57 1.54 3.72
C ARG A 8 -19.87 0.46 2.92
N ARG A 9 -20.17 0.37 1.62
CA ARG A 9 -19.55 -0.61 0.72
C ARG A 9 -18.06 -0.34 0.56
N GLN A 10 -17.66 0.92 0.38
CA GLN A 10 -16.26 1.28 0.24
C GLN A 10 -15.50 1.02 1.55
N ASN A 11 -16.05 1.49 2.68
CA ASN A 11 -15.46 1.24 3.99
C ASN A 11 -15.36 -0.26 4.31
N LEU A 12 -16.31 -1.08 3.85
CA LEU A 12 -16.25 -2.55 4.01
C LEU A 12 -15.09 -3.16 3.21
N LYS A 13 -14.83 -2.69 1.99
CA LYS A 13 -13.67 -3.15 1.20
C LYS A 13 -12.38 -2.82 1.91
N ASP A 14 -12.22 -1.57 2.32
CA ASP A 14 -11.02 -1.08 3.00
C ASP A 14 -10.81 -1.84 4.32
N LEU A 15 -11.89 -2.16 5.04
CA LEU A 15 -11.86 -2.97 6.26
C LEU A 15 -11.37 -4.40 5.99
N ILE A 16 -11.87 -5.06 4.94
CA ILE A 16 -11.45 -6.43 4.59
C ILE A 16 -9.97 -6.44 4.18
N ASP A 17 -9.54 -5.46 3.41
CA ASP A 17 -8.17 -5.37 2.94
C ASP A 17 -7.19 -5.14 4.11
N ARG A 18 -7.51 -4.23 5.03
CA ARG A 18 -6.63 -3.85 6.15
C ARG A 18 -6.66 -4.82 7.33
N ASP A 19 -7.86 -5.21 7.77
CA ASP A 19 -8.02 -5.93 9.04
C ASP A 19 -8.15 -7.45 8.84
N PHE A 20 -8.43 -7.88 7.60
CA PHE A 20 -8.65 -9.29 7.24
C PHE A 20 -7.73 -9.78 6.12
N ASN A 21 -6.68 -9.03 5.78
CA ASN A 21 -5.68 -9.32 4.75
C ASN A 21 -6.29 -9.57 3.36
N GLY A 22 -7.38 -8.89 3.02
CA GLY A 22 -8.10 -9.09 1.76
C GLY A 22 -8.96 -10.36 1.71
N VAL A 23 -8.98 -11.17 2.78
CA VAL A 23 -9.66 -12.46 2.79
C VAL A 23 -11.07 -12.33 3.36
N GLN A 24 -12.07 -12.32 2.47
CA GLN A 24 -13.50 -12.17 2.84
C GLN A 24 -14.03 -13.28 3.75
N THR A 25 -13.47 -14.50 3.66
CA THR A 25 -13.91 -15.63 4.49
C THR A 25 -13.60 -15.42 5.97
N ARG A 26 -12.49 -14.75 6.31
CA ARG A 26 -12.14 -14.44 7.72
C ARG A 26 -13.14 -13.47 8.36
N LEU A 27 -13.60 -12.48 7.59
CA LEU A 27 -14.66 -11.60 8.06
C LEU A 27 -15.98 -12.37 8.22
N ALA A 28 -16.28 -13.28 7.29
CA ALA A 28 -17.49 -14.09 7.33
C ALA A 28 -17.54 -15.00 8.57
N GLU A 29 -16.40 -15.61 8.93
CA GLU A 29 -16.23 -16.42 10.15
C GLU A 29 -16.51 -15.59 11.41
N LYS A 30 -15.89 -14.41 11.55
CA LYS A 30 -16.16 -13.51 12.68
C LYS A 30 -17.60 -13.01 12.77
N LEU A 31 -18.28 -12.90 11.62
CA LEU A 31 -19.67 -12.48 11.53
C LEU A 31 -20.66 -13.62 11.72
N GLU A 32 -20.18 -14.86 11.83
CA GLU A 32 -20.98 -16.08 11.82
C GLU A 32 -21.95 -16.08 10.63
N THR A 33 -21.44 -15.74 9.44
CA THR A 33 -22.23 -15.64 8.21
C THR A 33 -21.55 -16.35 7.06
N GLN A 34 -22.32 -16.61 6.00
CA GLN A 34 -21.79 -17.20 4.78
C GLN A 34 -20.87 -16.22 4.03
N ALA A 35 -19.71 -16.68 3.57
CA ALA A 35 -18.77 -15.88 2.79
C ALA A 35 -19.38 -15.30 1.50
N ASN A 36 -20.31 -16.03 0.88
CA ASN A 36 -21.08 -15.55 -0.28
C ASN A 36 -21.89 -14.29 0.04
N LEU A 37 -22.38 -14.13 1.28
CA LEU A 37 -23.12 -12.94 1.69
C LEU A 37 -22.19 -11.72 1.76
N VAL A 38 -20.98 -11.89 2.30
CA VAL A 38 -19.94 -10.85 2.35
C VAL A 38 -19.53 -10.42 0.94
N ASN A 39 -19.33 -11.39 0.05
CA ASN A 39 -19.03 -11.13 -1.36
C ASN A 39 -20.14 -10.28 -2.03
N ARG A 40 -21.42 -10.62 -1.80
CA ARG A 40 -22.55 -9.84 -2.32
C ARG A 40 -22.59 -8.40 -1.81
N TRP A 41 -22.17 -8.14 -0.56
CA TRP A 41 -22.03 -6.79 -0.04
C TRP A 41 -20.88 -6.03 -0.73
N VAL A 42 -19.71 -6.67 -0.86
CA VAL A 42 -18.52 -6.08 -1.53
C VAL A 42 -18.78 -5.77 -3.01
N LEU A 43 -19.50 -6.64 -3.71
CA LEU A 43 -19.90 -6.44 -5.11
C LEU A 43 -21.06 -5.45 -5.27
N GLY A 44 -21.69 -5.01 -4.17
CA GLY A 44 -22.87 -4.12 -4.22
C GLY A 44 -24.14 -4.80 -4.74
N LYS A 45 -24.13 -6.14 -4.89
CA LYS A 45 -25.31 -6.95 -5.25
C LYS A 45 -26.29 -7.09 -4.08
N LYS A 46 -25.89 -6.71 -2.87
CA LYS A 46 -26.74 -6.60 -1.69
C LYS A 46 -26.34 -5.36 -0.90
N VAL A 47 -27.33 -4.59 -0.46
CA VAL A 47 -27.11 -3.38 0.33
C VAL A 47 -26.75 -3.72 1.78
N ILE A 48 -25.87 -2.92 2.38
CA ILE A 48 -25.52 -2.98 3.80
C ILE A 48 -26.50 -2.08 4.56
N GLY A 49 -27.53 -2.69 5.14
CA GLY A 49 -28.49 -2.03 6.03
C GLY A 49 -27.89 -1.65 7.39
N ASP A 50 -28.59 -0.86 8.18
CA ASP A 50 -28.08 -0.35 9.46
C ASP A 50 -27.69 -1.46 10.44
N GLN A 51 -28.57 -2.44 10.68
CA GLN A 51 -28.27 -3.58 11.55
C GLN A 51 -27.03 -4.37 11.11
N VAL A 52 -26.88 -4.57 9.80
CA VAL A 52 -25.73 -5.27 9.22
C VAL A 52 -24.45 -4.43 9.41
N ALA A 53 -24.52 -3.12 9.21
CA ALA A 53 -23.41 -2.21 9.45
C ALA A 53 -22.93 -2.28 10.91
N ARG A 54 -23.85 -2.24 11.88
CA ARG A 54 -23.50 -2.39 13.31
C ARG A 54 -22.85 -3.74 13.60
N LYS A 55 -23.37 -4.83 13.04
CA LYS A 55 -22.80 -6.17 13.23
C LYS A 55 -21.37 -6.25 12.68
N ILE A 56 -21.11 -5.66 11.51
CA ILE A 56 -19.77 -5.57 10.91
C ILE A 56 -18.84 -4.74 11.77
N GLU A 57 -19.28 -3.58 12.27
CA GLU A 57 -18.49 -2.72 13.16
C GLU A 57 -18.07 -3.49 14.42
N THR A 58 -18.99 -4.19 15.07
CA THR A 58 -18.69 -4.99 16.26
C THR A 58 -17.72 -6.14 15.94
N ALA A 59 -17.96 -6.89 14.87
CA ALA A 59 -17.10 -8.03 14.49
C ALA A 59 -15.67 -7.60 14.14
N ALA A 60 -15.50 -6.39 13.60
CA ALA A 60 -14.22 -5.82 13.24
C ALA A 60 -13.61 -4.91 14.33
N ASN A 61 -14.21 -4.91 15.53
CA ASN A 61 -13.79 -4.08 16.67
C ASN A 61 -13.64 -2.59 16.30
N LYS A 62 -14.66 -2.04 15.63
CA LYS A 62 -14.74 -0.64 15.22
C LYS A 62 -15.78 0.11 16.05
N PRO A 63 -15.59 1.44 16.25
CA PRO A 63 -16.59 2.26 16.92
C PRO A 63 -17.90 2.27 16.12
N ARG A 64 -19.00 2.54 16.82
CA ARG A 64 -20.30 2.70 16.18
C ARG A 64 -20.25 3.82 15.14
N ASN A 65 -20.97 3.64 14.03
CA ASN A 65 -21.00 4.55 12.86
C ASN A 65 -19.70 4.59 12.07
N TRP A 66 -18.73 3.70 12.37
CA TRP A 66 -17.52 3.64 11.59
C TRP A 66 -17.81 3.37 10.10
N LEU A 67 -18.73 2.47 9.72
CA LEU A 67 -19.01 2.22 8.30
C LEU A 67 -19.75 3.36 7.59
N ASP A 68 -20.31 4.32 8.34
CA ASP A 68 -21.16 5.39 7.83
C ASP A 68 -20.40 6.67 7.46
N ILE A 69 -19.18 6.82 7.99
CA ILE A 69 -18.36 8.00 7.78
C ILE A 69 -17.71 7.91 6.39
N ASP A 70 -17.96 8.91 5.54
CA ASP A 70 -17.29 9.03 4.26
C ASP A 70 -15.82 9.43 4.47
N ARG A 71 -14.94 8.42 4.47
CA ARG A 71 -13.50 8.60 4.60
C ARG A 71 -12.80 8.88 3.28
N SER A 72 -13.54 9.02 2.17
CA SER A 72 -12.93 9.37 0.88
C SER A 72 -12.39 10.80 0.84
N LEU A 73 -12.84 11.67 1.75
CA LEU A 73 -12.27 13.01 1.98
C LEU A 73 -11.22 13.04 3.09
N ALA A 74 -11.23 12.06 4.00
CA ALA A 74 -10.21 11.91 5.04
C ALA A 74 -8.89 11.31 4.51
N GLN A 75 -8.80 11.02 3.21
CA GLN A 75 -7.55 10.64 2.54
C GLN A 75 -6.53 11.78 2.43
N GLU A 76 -6.86 13.02 2.82
CA GLU A 76 -5.91 14.14 2.82
C GLU A 76 -5.03 14.24 4.08
N GLY A 77 -5.27 13.42 5.11
CA GLY A 77 -4.40 13.36 6.30
C GLY A 77 -3.79 11.97 6.47
N TYR A 78 -2.51 11.82 6.13
CA TYR A 78 -1.75 10.60 6.42
C TYR A 78 -1.71 10.36 7.94
N GLN A 79 -2.31 9.26 8.40
CA GLN A 79 -2.03 8.70 9.72
C GLN A 79 -1.24 7.40 9.51
N PRO A 80 0.08 7.37 9.82
CA PRO A 80 0.79 6.11 9.97
C PRO A 80 0.26 5.46 11.25
N THR A 81 -0.72 4.58 11.14
CA THR A 81 -1.11 3.74 12.26
C THR A 81 -0.06 2.65 12.43
N GLY A 82 0.98 2.96 13.19
CA GLY A 82 2.05 2.03 13.57
C GLY A 82 3.05 1.73 12.45
N PRO A 83 4.10 0.94 12.73
CA PRO A 83 5.02 0.48 11.70
C PRO A 83 4.21 -0.32 10.69
N SER A 84 3.88 0.30 9.56
CA SER A 84 3.44 -0.41 8.37
C SER A 84 4.46 -1.51 8.14
N ASP A 85 4.05 -2.78 8.29
CA ASP A 85 4.96 -3.91 8.18
C ASP A 85 5.78 -3.73 6.90
N ILE A 86 7.07 -3.43 7.09
CA ILE A 86 7.97 -3.06 5.99
C ILE A 86 8.00 -4.19 4.96
N GLY A 87 7.75 -5.43 5.40
CA GLY A 87 7.57 -6.58 4.54
C GLY A 87 6.33 -6.52 3.64
N LEU A 88 5.21 -5.96 4.11
CA LEU A 88 4.02 -5.71 3.28
C LEU A 88 4.28 -4.64 2.22
N ILE A 89 5.01 -3.56 2.57
CA ILE A 89 5.40 -2.53 1.61
C ILE A 89 6.31 -3.13 0.54
N ALA A 90 7.32 -3.89 0.96
CA ALA A 90 8.25 -4.57 0.06
C ALA A 90 7.54 -5.58 -0.85
N SER A 91 6.60 -6.36 -0.31
CA SER A 91 5.76 -7.28 -1.09
C SER A 91 4.94 -6.55 -2.15
N HIS A 92 4.20 -5.52 -1.74
CA HIS A 92 3.33 -4.76 -2.65
C HIS A 92 4.14 -4.07 -3.76
N ASN A 93 5.26 -3.45 -3.40
CA ASN A 93 6.15 -2.82 -4.38
C ASN A 93 6.76 -3.84 -5.35
N LEU A 94 7.17 -5.01 -4.85
CA LEU A 94 7.69 -6.07 -5.71
C LEU A 94 6.63 -6.60 -6.68
N GLN A 95 5.40 -6.84 -6.21
CA GLN A 95 4.28 -7.25 -7.07
C GLN A 95 4.02 -6.23 -8.18
N ARG A 96 4.03 -4.94 -7.81
CA ARG A 96 3.87 -3.84 -8.76
C ARG A 96 4.98 -3.84 -9.81
N TRP A 97 6.25 -3.94 -9.41
CA TRP A 97 7.38 -3.94 -10.34
C TRP A 97 7.33 -5.13 -11.30
N MET A 98 6.94 -6.31 -10.81
CA MET A 98 6.74 -7.50 -11.65
C MET A 98 5.59 -7.29 -12.65
N SER A 99 4.49 -6.63 -12.26
CA SER A 99 3.37 -6.36 -13.17
C SER A 99 3.67 -5.30 -14.23
N GLU A 100 4.55 -4.34 -13.92
CA GLU A 100 4.95 -3.25 -14.82
C GLU A 100 6.11 -3.66 -15.75
N SER A 101 6.89 -4.69 -15.39
CA SER A 101 8.03 -5.16 -16.19
C SER A 101 7.62 -6.21 -17.21
N GLU A 102 7.96 -6.01 -18.49
CA GLU A 102 7.73 -7.01 -19.54
C GLU A 102 8.64 -8.24 -19.37
N GLU A 103 9.88 -8.02 -18.94
CA GLU A 103 10.93 -9.04 -18.83
C GLU A 103 10.86 -9.85 -17.53
N LEU A 104 10.44 -9.25 -16.42
CA LEU A 104 10.47 -9.86 -15.08
C LEU A 104 9.08 -10.16 -14.50
N THR A 105 8.11 -10.37 -15.40
CA THR A 105 6.71 -10.68 -15.10
C THR A 105 6.45 -11.85 -14.16
N THR A 106 7.35 -12.85 -14.10
CA THR A 106 7.12 -14.08 -13.33
C THR A 106 8.25 -14.37 -12.35
N GLN A 107 7.93 -15.06 -11.25
CA GLN A 107 8.92 -15.39 -10.22
C GLN A 107 10.10 -16.22 -10.77
N GLY A 108 9.86 -17.09 -11.76
CA GLY A 108 10.92 -17.86 -12.41
C GLY A 108 11.84 -17.03 -13.32
N LYS A 109 11.31 -15.96 -13.95
CA LYS A 109 12.15 -14.98 -14.66
C LYS A 109 12.96 -14.15 -13.67
N LEU A 110 12.33 -13.69 -12.60
CA LEU A 110 12.99 -12.95 -11.53
C LEU A 110 14.08 -13.76 -10.83
N GLN A 111 13.88 -15.05 -10.57
CA GLN A 111 14.91 -15.95 -10.05
C GLN A 111 16.15 -15.95 -10.95
N ARG A 112 15.96 -16.11 -12.26
CA ARG A 112 17.08 -16.16 -13.21
C ARG A 112 17.86 -14.85 -13.27
N ALA A 113 17.16 -13.72 -13.17
CA ALA A 113 17.78 -12.40 -13.22
C ALA A 113 18.46 -11.99 -11.90
N SER A 114 17.86 -12.31 -10.75
CA SER A 114 18.36 -11.91 -9.42
C SER A 114 19.30 -12.93 -8.76
N GLY A 115 19.34 -14.17 -9.25
CA GLY A 115 20.07 -15.27 -8.59
C GLY A 115 19.41 -15.77 -7.29
N ILE A 116 18.26 -15.21 -6.90
CA ILE A 116 17.53 -15.58 -5.69
C ILE A 116 16.57 -16.73 -5.99
N SER A 117 16.53 -17.73 -5.11
CA SER A 117 15.64 -18.89 -5.28
C SER A 117 14.16 -18.48 -5.41
N GLN A 118 13.41 -19.17 -6.27
CA GLN A 118 11.98 -18.89 -6.47
C GLN A 118 11.18 -19.02 -5.16
N ASN A 119 11.54 -19.96 -4.29
CA ASN A 119 10.90 -20.12 -2.98
C ASN A 119 11.10 -18.88 -2.09
N THR A 120 12.30 -18.29 -2.11
CA THR A 120 12.59 -17.05 -1.38
C THR A 120 11.80 -15.87 -1.96
N VAL A 121 11.70 -15.76 -3.29
CA VAL A 121 10.87 -14.75 -3.96
C VAL A 121 9.39 -14.91 -3.58
N SER A 122 8.87 -16.14 -3.57
CA SER A 122 7.48 -16.41 -3.16
C SER A 122 7.23 -16.02 -1.71
N ARG A 123 8.14 -16.36 -0.79
CA ARG A 123 8.04 -16.00 0.63
C ARG A 123 8.04 -14.50 0.85
N MET A 124 8.84 -13.76 0.07
CA MET A 124 8.83 -12.29 0.07
C MET A 124 7.49 -11.73 -0.43
N LEU A 125 6.99 -12.23 -1.56
CA LEU A 125 5.72 -11.79 -2.13
C LEU A 125 4.52 -12.06 -1.20
N ASN A 126 4.58 -13.14 -0.42
CA ASN A 126 3.53 -13.49 0.54
C ASN A 126 3.73 -12.85 1.93
N ASN A 127 4.81 -12.08 2.13
CA ASN A 127 5.21 -11.55 3.43
C ASN A 127 5.31 -12.64 4.52
N GLU A 128 5.83 -13.81 4.17
CA GLU A 128 5.94 -14.96 5.08
C GLU A 128 7.20 -14.91 5.95
N VAL A 129 8.24 -14.20 5.49
CA VAL A 129 9.57 -14.17 6.13
C VAL A 129 10.19 -12.79 6.00
N SER A 130 10.89 -12.34 7.04
CA SER A 130 11.77 -11.17 6.97
C SER A 130 12.91 -11.43 5.99
N VAL A 131 12.94 -10.69 4.89
CA VAL A 131 13.94 -10.82 3.83
C VAL A 131 15.24 -10.12 4.25
N SER A 132 16.39 -10.70 3.89
CA SER A 132 17.67 -10.03 4.13
C SER A 132 17.86 -8.83 3.19
N ILE A 133 18.60 -7.82 3.65
CA ILE A 133 18.94 -6.65 2.83
C ILE A 133 19.68 -7.05 1.54
N SER A 134 20.53 -8.09 1.60
CA SER A 134 21.24 -8.62 0.43
C SER A 134 20.30 -9.21 -0.62
N THR A 135 19.26 -9.94 -0.20
CA THR A 135 18.24 -10.47 -1.10
C THR A 135 17.38 -9.35 -1.69
N LEU A 136 17.04 -8.35 -0.87
CA LEU A 136 16.30 -7.16 -1.29
C LEU A 136 17.06 -6.39 -2.39
N GLU A 137 18.36 -6.17 -2.20
CA GLU A 137 19.21 -5.47 -3.18
C GLU A 137 19.40 -6.31 -4.46
N ALA A 138 19.59 -7.63 -4.35
CA ALA A 138 19.74 -8.51 -5.51
C ALA A 138 18.47 -8.55 -6.37
N ILE A 139 17.29 -8.60 -5.74
CA ILE A 139 16.01 -8.51 -6.44
C ILE A 139 15.87 -7.15 -7.11
N ALA A 140 16.13 -6.05 -6.40
CA ALA A 140 15.98 -4.72 -6.97
C ALA A 140 16.95 -4.46 -8.14
N SER A 141 18.19 -4.94 -8.03
CA SER A 141 19.21 -4.83 -9.07
C SER A 141 18.79 -5.52 -10.36
N ALA A 142 18.03 -6.62 -10.28
CA ALA A 142 17.48 -7.28 -11.46
C ALA A 142 16.51 -6.37 -12.25
N PHE A 143 15.80 -5.47 -11.57
CA PHE A 143 14.96 -4.44 -12.20
C PHE A 143 15.72 -3.18 -12.61
N GLY A 144 17.05 -3.11 -12.38
CA GLY A 144 17.83 -1.88 -12.54
C GLY A 144 17.51 -0.81 -11.49
N ARG A 145 16.98 -1.21 -10.33
CA ARG A 145 16.53 -0.33 -9.23
C ARG A 145 17.34 -0.59 -7.96
N ARG A 146 17.17 0.26 -6.94
CA ARG A 146 17.84 0.11 -5.64
C ARG A 146 16.94 -0.58 -4.61
N GLY A 147 17.53 -1.37 -3.72
CA GLY A 147 16.79 -2.14 -2.71
C GLY A 147 15.93 -1.27 -1.80
N TYR A 148 16.43 -0.11 -1.37
CA TYR A 148 15.66 0.79 -0.49
C TYR A 148 14.33 1.25 -1.12
N GLU A 149 14.21 1.26 -2.45
CA GLU A 149 12.97 1.65 -3.12
C GLU A 149 11.83 0.67 -2.85
N LEU A 150 12.13 -0.60 -2.61
CA LEU A 150 11.13 -1.59 -2.20
C LEU A 150 10.53 -1.25 -0.84
N LEU A 151 11.25 -0.51 0.00
CA LEU A 151 10.81 -0.15 1.35
C LEU A 151 10.07 1.19 1.39
N MET A 152 10.05 1.95 0.29
CA MET A 152 9.37 3.24 0.23
C MET A 152 7.88 3.06 -0.03
N HIS A 153 7.03 3.78 0.71
CA HIS A 153 5.60 3.72 0.48
C HIS A 153 5.21 4.48 -0.81
N PRO A 154 4.35 3.93 -1.70
CA PRO A 154 3.95 4.60 -2.96
C PRO A 154 3.24 5.95 -2.77
N GLN A 155 2.71 6.19 -1.57
CA GLN A 155 2.00 7.40 -1.16
C GLN A 155 2.75 8.18 -0.08
N ASP A 156 4.05 7.94 0.08
CA ASP A 156 4.87 8.70 1.00
C ASP A 156 4.89 10.17 0.58
N GLN A 157 4.20 11.02 1.34
CA GLN A 157 4.11 12.46 1.10
C GLN A 157 5.47 13.16 1.25
N SER A 158 6.42 12.52 1.95
CA SER A 158 7.81 13.00 2.05
C SER A 158 8.67 12.65 0.84
N SER A 159 8.17 11.79 -0.07
CA SER A 159 8.89 11.40 -1.27
C SER A 159 8.55 12.31 -2.45
N ILE A 160 9.54 13.05 -2.94
CA ILE A 160 9.39 13.87 -4.15
C ILE A 160 9.32 12.93 -5.36
N LYS A 161 8.29 13.09 -6.20
CA LYS A 161 8.15 12.37 -7.48
C LYS A 161 9.04 13.03 -8.54
N TYR A 162 10.11 12.35 -8.95
CA TYR A 162 10.97 12.77 -10.05
C TYR A 162 11.61 11.55 -10.73
N ASP A 163 12.12 11.75 -11.95
CA ASP A 163 12.88 10.73 -12.68
C ASP A 163 14.30 10.63 -12.09
N ARG A 164 14.56 9.53 -11.35
CA ARG A 164 15.82 9.30 -10.65
C ARG A 164 16.99 9.06 -11.61
N ALA A 165 16.76 8.40 -12.75
CA ALA A 165 17.82 8.14 -13.72
C ALA A 165 18.29 9.45 -14.38
N ARG A 166 17.33 10.34 -14.69
CA ARG A 166 17.66 11.70 -15.16
C ARG A 166 18.33 12.54 -14.10
N TYR A 167 17.93 12.43 -12.84
CA TYR A 167 18.60 13.14 -11.76
C TYR A 167 20.04 12.65 -11.55
N GLU A 168 20.27 11.33 -11.63
CA GLU A 168 21.61 10.75 -11.49
C GLU A 168 22.58 11.27 -12.57
N SER A 169 22.11 11.46 -13.81
CA SER A 169 22.92 11.98 -14.92
C SER A 169 23.19 13.48 -14.89
N LEU A 170 22.56 14.25 -13.98
CA LEU A 170 22.81 15.69 -13.87
C LEU A 170 24.22 15.99 -13.31
N PRO A 171 24.86 17.09 -13.79
CA PRO A 171 26.07 17.62 -13.19
C PRO A 171 25.84 18.01 -11.72
N LYS A 172 26.91 17.94 -10.92
CA LYS A 172 26.85 18.30 -9.49
C LYS A 172 26.29 19.71 -9.26
N SER A 173 26.68 20.68 -10.10
CA SER A 173 26.18 22.05 -10.03
C SER A 173 24.67 22.18 -10.21
N GLU A 174 24.03 21.30 -10.99
CA GLU A 174 22.57 21.30 -11.18
C GLU A 174 21.86 20.62 -10.00
N LYS A 175 22.48 19.58 -9.42
CA LYS A 175 21.99 18.94 -8.20
C LYS A 175 22.00 19.92 -7.02
N ASP A 176 23.08 20.68 -6.86
CA ASP A 176 23.22 21.68 -5.78
C ASP A 176 22.15 22.79 -5.89
N LYS A 177 21.76 23.19 -7.10
CA LYS A 177 20.67 24.16 -7.33
C LYS A 177 19.32 23.61 -6.89
N ILE A 178 19.04 22.34 -7.20
CA ILE A 178 17.78 21.68 -6.81
C ILE A 178 17.69 21.59 -5.29
N GLU A 179 18.78 21.19 -4.62
CA GLU A 179 18.85 21.12 -3.17
C GLU A 179 18.66 22.50 -2.51
N SER A 180 19.36 23.52 -3.01
CA SER A 180 19.23 24.91 -2.52
C SER A 180 17.81 25.45 -2.66
N TYR A 181 17.11 25.10 -3.75
CA TYR A 181 15.74 25.55 -3.97
C TYR A 181 14.75 24.85 -3.02
N ILE A 182 14.93 23.55 -2.76
CA ILE A 182 14.11 22.82 -1.79
C ILE A 182 14.27 23.45 -0.40
N GLU A 183 15.50 23.69 0.04
CA GLU A 183 15.79 24.31 1.33
C GLU A 183 15.19 25.73 1.44
N PHE A 184 15.30 26.51 0.37
CA PHE A 184 14.69 27.84 0.29
C PHE A 184 13.17 27.79 0.47
N VAL A 185 12.47 26.89 -0.23
CA VAL A 185 11.01 26.75 -0.15
C VAL A 185 10.58 26.33 1.26
N LEU A 186 11.30 25.38 1.88
CA LEU A 186 11.04 24.96 3.26
C LEU A 186 11.19 26.14 4.23
N THR A 187 12.30 26.87 4.13
CA THR A 187 12.58 28.03 5.00
C THR A 187 11.57 29.17 4.83
N GLN A 188 11.04 29.38 3.61
CA GLN A 188 10.00 30.39 3.36
C GLN A 188 8.66 30.02 4.00
N ASN A 189 8.26 28.74 3.92
CA ASN A 189 7.04 28.29 4.57
C ASN A 189 7.14 28.36 6.10
N ASP A 190 8.28 27.98 6.69
CA ASP A 190 8.52 28.08 8.14
C ASP A 190 8.45 29.53 8.65
N LYS A 191 8.79 30.51 7.80
CA LYS A 191 8.68 31.95 8.13
C LYS A 191 7.26 32.48 7.99
N ASN A 192 6.44 31.89 7.13
CA ASN A 192 5.05 32.29 6.92
C ASN A 192 4.08 31.64 7.94
N GLU A 193 4.50 30.57 8.62
CA GLU A 193 3.73 29.90 9.69
C GLU A 193 3.96 30.52 11.10
N LYS A 194 4.81 31.54 11.23
CA LYS A 194 5.01 32.32 12.47
C LYS A 194 4.27 33.65 12.44
#